data_AF-A0A7X2Z1M9-F1
#
_entry.id   AF-A0A7X2Z1M9-F1
#
_cell.length_a   1.000
_cell.length_b   1.000
_cell.length_c   1.000
_cell.angle_alpha   90.00
_cell.angle_beta   90.00
_cell.angle_gamma   90.00
#
_symmetry.space_group_name_H-M   'P 1'
#
loop_
_entity.id
_entity.type
_entity.pdbx_description
1 polymer ?
#
loop_
_entity_poly.entity_id
_entity_poly.type
_entity_poly.pdbx_seq_one_letter_code
_entity_poly.pdbx_strand_id
1 'polypeptide(L)'
;MKSMKLMKLMTWIAVMAMIILLTACTSAEKEISGEAAETIPEFTLFDKQTKNVMSEDETVQISVPENWITREVPLNGNNRLVVHNDQASMILNIIQEHHEDVNEDMDLEKWAEEFYAEIGEVTILEERVPQIDGVAAREKFIKFVQNNTNQFWMQTFLEKDGAFYLISIAISESSYSSNKEELQKMTETFKVLKPAEKEVFDSTNSQTMFNDDQSLQITVPLNWREARTDINQIGEFILKNDRKAEFLLMREFASGKTEEITVQEVVDGRFENYKQFYQGEIIGSRELLIDGRPAYQLEGRCEYKGEKHGLLITALQKDNAYYVMMISSPIEDFLVYEREYKRVLESLHVLKKVEEQNKSHGMENEQPKVFDNKLASMKIELTEGWKKIDIDQDAQLQAIHPGDNTWFYAYGEKVSEDDGLTVEDLFEFYSSDSGLENPRWMKPEPIKIQAYDAIYFKGTGTSEGTKATIIGAITLSSSQYTFLIFAGKQDVMEDNEAWFKKALTTYSERLW
;
A
#
# COMPACT_ATOMS: atom_id res chain seq x y z
N MET A 1 8.11 -36.35 21.21
CA MET A 1 7.93 -35.05 20.56
C MET A 1 7.60 -35.25 19.10
N LYS A 2 6.34 -35.58 18.81
CA LYS A 2 5.79 -35.64 17.46
C LYS A 2 5.11 -34.32 17.22
N SER A 3 5.54 -33.60 16.17
CA SER A 3 4.75 -32.62 15.42
C SER A 3 3.70 -31.87 16.24
N MET A 4 4.18 -30.99 17.12
CA MET A 4 3.40 -29.82 17.51
C MET A 4 3.08 -29.11 16.19
N LYS A 5 1.81 -29.11 15.78
CA LYS A 5 1.31 -28.36 14.62
C LYS A 5 1.34 -26.85 14.93
N LEU A 6 2.52 -26.36 15.30
CA LEU A 6 2.85 -24.99 15.65
C LEU A 6 3.40 -24.25 14.43
N MET A 7 2.64 -24.27 13.35
CA MET A 7 2.77 -23.23 12.33
C MET A 7 1.81 -22.13 12.75
N LYS A 8 2.33 -20.92 12.93
CA LYS A 8 1.65 -19.63 13.23
C LYS A 8 1.76 -19.10 14.66
N LEU A 9 2.97 -19.12 15.22
CA LEU A 9 3.41 -18.00 16.07
C LEU A 9 4.37 -17.04 15.29
N MET A 10 4.51 -17.23 13.96
CA MET A 10 5.31 -16.40 13.06
C MET A 10 4.68 -15.02 12.72
N THR A 11 3.93 -14.39 13.62
CA THR A 11 3.08 -13.22 13.24
C THR A 11 3.01 -12.13 14.31
N TRP A 12 4.11 -11.85 15.02
CA TRP A 12 4.04 -10.93 16.18
C TRP A 12 4.95 -9.68 16.17
N ILE A 13 5.58 -9.34 15.05
CA ILE A 13 6.00 -7.95 14.73
C ILE A 13 5.41 -7.43 13.41
N ALA A 14 4.60 -8.28 12.78
CA ALA A 14 3.82 -8.08 11.56
C ALA A 14 2.70 -7.02 11.62
N VAL A 15 2.26 -6.67 12.83
CA VAL A 15 1.00 -5.94 13.02
C VAL A 15 1.10 -4.49 12.51
N MET A 16 2.32 -4.00 12.27
CA MET A 16 2.53 -2.71 11.61
C MET A 16 2.50 -2.74 10.07
N ALA A 17 2.36 -3.91 9.42
CA ALA A 17 2.25 -4.03 7.96
C ALA A 17 0.92 -4.60 7.45
N MET A 18 -0.06 -4.82 8.33
CA MET A 18 -1.29 -5.56 7.98
C MET A 18 -2.55 -4.70 8.07
N ILE A 19 -2.62 -3.64 7.26
CA ILE A 19 -3.84 -2.82 7.13
C ILE A 19 -4.02 -2.45 5.67
N ILE A 20 -4.63 -3.32 4.86
CA ILE A 20 -5.48 -2.97 3.70
C ILE A 20 -6.55 -4.08 3.49
N LEU A 21 -7.82 -3.64 3.49
CA LEU A 21 -9.09 -4.25 3.04
C LEU A 21 -9.68 -5.53 3.68
N LEU A 22 -10.75 -5.29 4.46
CA LEU A 22 -11.97 -6.13 4.46
C LEU A 22 -13.07 -5.40 3.66
N THR A 23 -13.47 -5.96 2.50
CA THR A 23 -14.86 -6.26 2.06
C THR A 23 -14.97 -6.35 0.53
N ALA A 24 -15.26 -7.55 0.02
CA ALA A 24 -15.96 -7.72 -1.27
C ALA A 24 -16.73 -9.05 -1.29
N CYS A 25 -18.05 -8.97 -1.41
CA CYS A 25 -18.92 -10.06 -1.86
C CYS A 25 -20.08 -9.43 -2.63
N THR A 26 -20.03 -9.50 -3.96
CA THR A 26 -20.91 -10.31 -4.84
C THR A 26 -20.79 -9.75 -6.26
N SER A 27 -20.19 -10.51 -7.18
CA SER A 27 -20.30 -10.30 -8.62
C SER A 27 -21.43 -11.18 -9.17
N ALA A 28 -22.28 -10.60 -10.02
CA ALA A 28 -23.18 -11.33 -10.89
C ALA A 28 -22.58 -11.27 -12.30
N GLU A 29 -22.13 -12.42 -12.80
CA GLU A 29 -21.70 -12.61 -14.19
C GLU A 29 -22.90 -12.48 -15.13
N LYS A 30 -22.67 -11.80 -16.26
CA LYS A 30 -23.49 -11.98 -17.45
C LYS A 30 -22.58 -12.07 -18.66
N GLU A 31 -22.36 -13.30 -19.10
CA GLU A 31 -21.78 -13.62 -20.41
C GLU A 31 -22.64 -13.02 -21.52
N ILE A 32 -21.99 -12.39 -22.49
CA ILE A 32 -22.51 -12.29 -23.86
C ILE A 32 -21.38 -12.76 -24.76
N SER A 33 -21.53 -13.99 -25.26
CA SER A 33 -20.82 -14.51 -26.42
C SER A 33 -21.58 -14.13 -27.69
N GLY A 34 -20.85 -13.91 -28.78
CA GLY A 34 -21.45 -13.67 -30.10
C GLY A 34 -20.41 -13.34 -31.16
N GLU A 35 -20.22 -14.31 -32.06
CA GLU A 35 -19.37 -14.32 -33.26
C GLU A 35 -19.52 -13.11 -34.20
N ALA A 36 -18.45 -12.75 -34.92
CA ALA A 36 -18.30 -13.02 -36.36
C ALA A 36 -17.01 -12.38 -36.90
N ALA A 37 -16.20 -13.18 -37.60
CA ALA A 37 -15.07 -12.70 -38.37
C ALA A 37 -15.60 -12.02 -39.65
N GLU A 38 -15.73 -10.70 -39.63
CA GLU A 38 -15.93 -9.91 -40.83
C GLU A 38 -14.58 -9.61 -41.50
N THR A 39 -14.54 -9.85 -42.81
CA THR A 39 -13.45 -9.50 -43.73
C THR A 39 -13.07 -8.04 -43.61
N ILE A 40 -11.83 -7.79 -43.16
CA ILE A 40 -11.26 -6.45 -42.96
C ILE A 40 -11.02 -5.79 -44.34
N PRO A 41 -11.58 -4.62 -44.63
CA PRO A 41 -11.27 -3.86 -45.84
C PRO A 41 -9.80 -3.43 -45.84
N GLU A 42 -9.18 -3.46 -47.02
CA GLU A 42 -7.87 -2.88 -47.27
C GLU A 42 -7.89 -1.40 -46.82
N PHE A 43 -7.07 -1.08 -45.82
CA PHE A 43 -6.98 0.24 -45.22
C PHE A 43 -5.85 0.99 -45.95
N THR A 44 -6.13 2.21 -46.40
CA THR A 44 -5.11 3.16 -46.84
C THR A 44 -5.35 4.48 -46.09
N LEU A 45 -4.50 4.76 -45.12
CA LEU A 45 -4.49 5.86 -44.15
C LEU A 45 -4.26 7.22 -44.84
N PHE A 46 -3.49 7.28 -45.94
CA PHE A 46 -3.10 8.55 -46.60
C PHE A 46 -3.78 8.84 -47.94
N ASP A 47 -4.61 7.96 -48.47
CA ASP A 47 -5.53 8.31 -49.57
C ASP A 47 -6.79 9.04 -49.05
N LYS A 48 -6.98 9.06 -47.72
CA LYS A 48 -8.11 9.72 -47.03
C LYS A 48 -7.68 11.06 -46.43
N GLN A 49 -8.64 11.99 -46.28
CA GLN A 49 -8.41 13.23 -45.55
C GLN A 49 -7.99 12.93 -44.11
N THR A 50 -6.96 13.63 -43.63
CA THR A 50 -6.48 13.55 -42.26
C THR A 50 -6.93 14.78 -41.47
N LYS A 51 -7.06 14.60 -40.15
CA LYS A 51 -7.29 15.69 -39.20
C LYS A 51 -6.22 15.65 -38.11
N ASN A 52 -5.92 16.80 -37.54
CA ASN A 52 -5.11 16.86 -36.34
C ASN A 52 -6.02 16.71 -35.13
N VAL A 53 -5.64 15.82 -34.22
CA VAL A 53 -6.28 15.65 -32.93
C VAL A 53 -5.30 16.10 -31.86
N MET A 54 -5.83 16.80 -30.85
CA MET A 54 -5.08 17.39 -29.76
C MET A 54 -5.62 16.84 -28.44
N SER A 55 -4.75 16.69 -27.43
CA SER A 55 -5.17 16.40 -26.06
C SER A 55 -5.99 17.56 -25.48
N GLU A 56 -6.81 17.28 -24.46
CA GLU A 56 -7.66 18.30 -23.82
C GLU A 56 -6.86 19.43 -23.16
N ASP A 57 -5.66 19.11 -22.65
CA ASP A 57 -4.72 20.07 -22.06
C ASP A 57 -3.84 20.78 -23.12
N GLU A 58 -4.03 20.49 -24.40
CA GLU A 58 -3.28 21.03 -25.53
C GLU A 58 -1.76 20.77 -25.47
N THR A 59 -1.31 19.76 -24.72
CA THR A 59 0.12 19.40 -24.59
C THR A 59 0.64 18.64 -25.81
N VAL A 60 -0.18 17.74 -26.38
CA VAL A 60 0.22 16.86 -27.48
C VAL A 60 -0.75 16.91 -28.65
N GLN A 61 -0.23 16.64 -29.85
CA GLN A 61 -1.01 16.56 -31.08
C GLN A 61 -0.50 15.42 -31.97
N ILE A 62 -1.41 14.80 -32.71
CA ILE A 62 -1.10 13.82 -33.75
C ILE A 62 -2.09 13.93 -34.91
N SER A 63 -1.65 13.66 -36.14
CA SER A 63 -2.51 13.58 -37.31
C SER A 63 -3.07 12.17 -37.45
N VAL A 64 -4.40 12.03 -37.58
CA VAL A 64 -5.09 10.74 -37.77
C VAL A 64 -6.09 10.85 -38.92
N PRO A 65 -6.57 9.74 -39.50
CA PRO A 65 -7.64 9.79 -40.50
C PRO A 65 -8.91 10.45 -39.96
N GLU A 66 -9.64 11.18 -40.80
CA GLU A 66 -10.83 11.93 -40.39
C GLU A 66 -11.91 11.07 -39.71
N ASN A 67 -12.04 9.81 -40.14
CA ASN A 67 -13.02 8.86 -39.64
C ASN A 67 -12.67 8.25 -38.28
N TRP A 68 -11.49 8.54 -37.72
CA TRP A 68 -11.11 8.09 -36.37
C TRP A 68 -11.80 8.95 -35.31
N ILE A 69 -12.20 8.35 -34.19
CA ILE A 69 -12.99 9.00 -33.14
C ILE A 69 -12.12 9.22 -31.91
N THR A 70 -12.00 10.46 -31.46
CA THR A 70 -11.37 10.79 -30.18
C THR A 70 -12.31 10.41 -29.04
N ARG A 71 -11.79 9.73 -28.01
CA ARG A 71 -12.54 9.48 -26.78
C ARG A 71 -12.06 10.41 -25.68
N GLU A 72 -12.99 10.89 -24.86
CA GLU A 72 -12.65 11.57 -23.61
C GLU A 72 -11.88 10.60 -22.73
N VAL A 73 -10.72 11.07 -22.27
CA VAL A 73 -9.89 10.34 -21.33
C VAL A 73 -9.96 11.13 -20.03
N PRO A 74 -10.35 10.54 -18.90
CA PRO A 74 -10.26 11.25 -17.64
C PRO A 74 -8.80 11.68 -17.46
N LEU A 75 -8.56 13.00 -17.35
CA LEU A 75 -7.24 13.62 -17.15
C LEU A 75 -6.51 13.14 -15.88
N ASN A 76 -7.09 12.22 -15.12
CA ASN A 76 -6.56 11.72 -13.86
C ASN A 76 -5.54 10.57 -14.01
N GLY A 77 -4.98 10.34 -15.21
CA GLY A 77 -4.01 9.26 -15.47
C GLY A 77 -2.88 9.66 -16.43
N ASN A 78 -2.05 8.70 -16.85
CA ASN A 78 -0.89 8.98 -17.71
C ASN A 78 -1.27 9.22 -19.19
N ASN A 79 -2.53 8.91 -19.56
CA ASN A 79 -3.05 9.05 -20.91
C ASN A 79 -3.41 10.50 -21.23
N ARG A 80 -2.91 11.01 -22.35
CA ARG A 80 -3.19 12.36 -22.88
C ARG A 80 -4.19 12.34 -24.02
N LEU A 81 -4.18 11.28 -24.81
CA LEU A 81 -5.03 11.20 -25.98
C LEU A 81 -5.33 9.75 -26.34
N VAL A 82 -6.61 9.43 -26.50
CA VAL A 82 -7.06 8.14 -26.98
C VAL A 82 -7.93 8.32 -28.23
N VAL A 83 -7.54 7.66 -29.31
CA VAL A 83 -8.23 7.72 -30.61
C VAL A 83 -8.53 6.32 -31.11
N HIS A 84 -9.77 6.10 -31.54
CA HIS A 84 -10.28 4.81 -31.96
C HIS A 84 -10.59 4.78 -33.46
N ASN A 85 -10.35 3.63 -34.08
CA ASN A 85 -10.91 3.27 -35.37
C ASN A 85 -11.76 2.01 -35.21
N ASP A 86 -13.06 2.20 -35.06
CA ASP A 86 -14.02 1.10 -34.88
C ASP A 86 -14.07 0.15 -36.09
N GLN A 87 -13.71 0.62 -37.30
CA GLN A 87 -13.73 -0.22 -38.51
C GLN A 87 -12.51 -1.13 -38.64
N ALA A 88 -11.39 -0.74 -38.05
CA ALA A 88 -10.14 -1.51 -38.11
C ALA A 88 -9.76 -2.12 -36.75
N SER A 89 -10.62 -1.97 -35.74
CA SER A 89 -10.36 -2.37 -34.35
C SER A 89 -9.01 -1.88 -33.84
N MET A 90 -8.63 -0.65 -34.20
CA MET A 90 -7.37 -0.03 -33.76
C MET A 90 -7.63 0.99 -32.67
N ILE A 91 -6.74 1.02 -31.68
CA ILE A 91 -6.74 2.00 -30.61
C ILE A 91 -5.36 2.62 -30.57
N LEU A 92 -5.30 3.94 -30.74
CA LEU A 92 -4.11 4.74 -30.48
C LEU A 92 -4.24 5.39 -29.10
N ASN A 93 -3.20 5.24 -28.30
CA ASN A 93 -3.08 5.86 -26.99
C ASN A 93 -1.76 6.62 -26.91
N ILE A 94 -1.80 7.83 -26.36
CA ILE A 94 -0.60 8.62 -26.04
C ILE A 94 -0.50 8.73 -24.53
N ILE A 95 0.55 8.16 -23.98
CA ILE A 95 0.94 8.24 -22.58
C ILE A 95 2.06 9.27 -22.44
N GLN A 96 2.02 10.06 -21.37
CA GLN A 96 3.09 10.96 -20.98
C GLN A 96 3.54 10.58 -19.57
N GLU A 97 4.84 10.72 -19.27
CA GLU A 97 5.41 10.60 -17.92
C GLU A 97 6.48 11.69 -17.69
N HIS A 98 6.50 12.37 -16.54
CA HIS A 98 7.53 13.41 -16.30
C HIS A 98 8.82 12.77 -15.78
N HIS A 99 9.97 13.34 -16.12
CA HIS A 99 11.25 12.90 -15.55
C HIS A 99 11.30 13.01 -14.03
N GLU A 100 10.66 14.05 -13.47
CA GLU A 100 10.59 14.22 -12.01
C GLU A 100 9.64 13.19 -11.34
N ASP A 101 8.81 12.51 -12.13
CA ASP A 101 7.82 11.54 -11.65
C ASP A 101 8.31 10.08 -11.67
N VAL A 102 9.45 9.82 -12.34
CA VAL A 102 10.08 8.50 -12.46
C VAL A 102 11.31 8.36 -11.55
N ASN A 103 11.95 7.19 -11.57
CA ASN A 103 13.22 6.92 -10.88
C ASN A 103 14.33 7.90 -11.34
N GLU A 104 15.22 8.31 -10.43
CA GLU A 104 16.26 9.34 -10.72
C GLU A 104 17.23 8.96 -11.85
N ASP A 105 17.40 7.67 -12.10
CA ASP A 105 18.30 7.13 -13.13
C ASP A 105 17.55 6.67 -14.38
N MET A 106 16.26 7.01 -14.50
CA MET A 106 15.43 6.66 -15.64
C MET A 106 15.90 7.35 -16.91
N ASP A 107 16.12 6.57 -17.95
CA ASP A 107 16.28 7.03 -19.32
C ASP A 107 15.23 6.36 -20.21
N LEU A 108 15.16 6.77 -21.47
CA LEU A 108 14.17 6.26 -22.41
C LEU A 108 14.22 4.73 -22.59
N GLU A 109 15.40 4.12 -22.51
CA GLU A 109 15.53 2.67 -22.69
C GLU A 109 15.04 1.94 -21.45
N LYS A 110 15.46 2.38 -20.26
CA LYS A 110 14.97 1.83 -18.98
C LYS A 110 13.46 1.97 -18.85
N TRP A 111 12.91 3.13 -19.22
CA TRP A 111 11.47 3.36 -19.17
C TRP A 111 10.70 2.40 -20.09
N ALA A 112 11.23 2.15 -21.29
CA ALA A 112 10.66 1.16 -22.19
C ALA A 112 10.79 -0.28 -21.66
N GLU A 113 11.92 -0.62 -21.04
CA GLU A 113 12.14 -1.93 -20.42
C GLU A 113 11.21 -2.18 -19.22
N GLU A 114 11.02 -1.18 -18.35
CA GLU A 114 10.07 -1.26 -17.23
C GLU A 114 8.65 -1.49 -17.74
N PHE A 115 8.22 -0.73 -18.77
CA PHE A 115 6.92 -0.93 -19.41
C PHE A 115 6.74 -2.38 -19.91
N TYR A 116 7.79 -3.00 -20.46
CA TYR A 116 7.75 -4.38 -20.91
C TYR A 116 7.66 -5.39 -19.76
N ALA A 117 8.35 -5.13 -18.66
CA ALA A 117 8.25 -5.95 -17.46
C ALA A 117 6.82 -5.96 -16.89
N GLU A 118 6.03 -4.91 -17.11
CA GLU A 118 4.63 -4.84 -16.66
C GLU A 118 3.68 -5.70 -17.49
N ILE A 119 3.87 -5.74 -18.82
CA ILE A 119 2.97 -6.45 -19.74
C ILE A 119 3.34 -7.92 -19.96
N GLY A 120 4.48 -8.36 -19.41
CA GLY A 120 4.90 -9.77 -19.38
C GLY A 120 5.89 -10.14 -20.48
N GLU A 121 5.81 -11.37 -21.00
CA GLU A 121 6.75 -11.84 -22.02
C GLU A 121 6.49 -11.15 -23.37
N VAL A 122 7.42 -10.29 -23.76
CA VAL A 122 7.36 -9.50 -25.00
C VAL A 122 8.33 -10.06 -26.03
N THR A 123 7.85 -10.30 -27.25
CA THR A 123 8.67 -10.59 -28.43
C THR A 123 8.72 -9.35 -29.32
N ILE A 124 9.90 -8.78 -29.51
CA ILE A 124 10.13 -7.69 -30.46
C ILE A 124 10.19 -8.30 -31.87
N LEU A 125 9.27 -7.89 -32.74
CA LEU A 125 9.18 -8.35 -34.13
C LEU A 125 9.92 -7.41 -35.07
N GLU A 126 9.92 -6.11 -34.76
CA GLU A 126 10.61 -5.08 -35.52
C GLU A 126 11.01 -3.92 -34.63
N GLU A 127 12.12 -3.25 -34.95
CA GLU A 127 12.59 -2.04 -34.27
C GLU A 127 13.17 -1.03 -35.27
N ARG A 128 12.90 0.26 -35.05
CA ARG A 128 13.53 1.37 -35.77
C ARG A 128 13.69 2.62 -34.89
N VAL A 129 14.47 3.59 -35.39
CA VAL A 129 14.78 4.84 -34.70
C VAL A 129 14.38 6.05 -35.55
N PRO A 130 13.08 6.43 -35.60
CA PRO A 130 12.65 7.58 -36.39
C PRO A 130 13.02 8.90 -35.70
N GLN A 131 12.95 9.99 -36.46
CA GLN A 131 12.99 11.34 -35.92
C GLN A 131 11.56 11.84 -35.80
N ILE A 132 11.09 12.08 -34.58
CA ILE A 132 9.74 12.54 -34.29
C ILE A 132 9.85 13.85 -33.52
N ASP A 133 9.20 14.88 -34.04
CA ASP A 133 9.22 16.22 -33.44
C ASP A 133 10.62 16.76 -33.08
N GLY A 134 11.61 16.41 -33.90
CA GLY A 134 13.00 16.84 -33.76
C GLY A 134 13.86 16.02 -32.79
N VAL A 135 13.32 14.97 -32.18
CA VAL A 135 14.08 14.05 -31.30
C VAL A 135 14.12 12.63 -31.86
N ALA A 136 15.12 11.86 -31.46
CA ALA A 136 15.17 10.44 -31.78
C ALA A 136 14.14 9.68 -30.94
N ALA A 137 13.27 8.91 -31.59
CA ALA A 137 12.32 8.02 -30.94
C ALA A 137 12.76 6.56 -31.10
N ARG A 138 12.31 5.68 -30.23
CA ARG A 138 12.43 4.21 -30.33
C ARG A 138 11.08 3.66 -30.72
N GLU A 139 10.97 3.10 -31.92
CA GLU A 139 9.73 2.47 -32.36
C GLU A 139 9.91 0.96 -32.45
N LYS A 140 9.05 0.20 -31.76
CA LYS A 140 9.07 -1.25 -31.69
C LYS A 140 7.68 -1.80 -32.09
N PHE A 141 7.65 -2.80 -32.97
CA PHE A 141 6.46 -3.62 -33.17
C PHE A 141 6.63 -4.90 -32.37
N ILE A 142 5.72 -5.12 -31.43
CA ILE A 142 5.84 -6.16 -30.42
C ILE A 142 4.64 -7.10 -30.45
N LYS A 143 4.90 -8.32 -30.01
CA LYS A 143 3.90 -9.34 -29.69
C LYS A 143 4.03 -9.71 -28.22
N PHE A 144 2.93 -9.77 -27.50
CA PHE A 144 2.90 -10.26 -26.12
C PHE A 144 1.66 -11.12 -25.88
N VAL A 145 1.66 -11.90 -24.81
CA VAL A 145 0.56 -12.81 -24.47
C VAL A 145 -0.21 -12.26 -23.28
N GLN A 146 -1.48 -11.93 -23.48
CA GLN A 146 -2.38 -11.50 -22.43
C GLN A 146 -3.61 -12.40 -22.44
N ASN A 147 -3.97 -12.99 -21.29
CA ASN A 147 -5.11 -13.91 -21.16
C ASN A 147 -5.13 -15.03 -22.22
N ASN A 148 -3.98 -15.68 -22.44
CA ASN A 148 -3.75 -16.71 -23.46
C ASN A 148 -4.04 -16.26 -24.91
N THR A 149 -4.09 -14.96 -25.16
CA THR A 149 -4.32 -14.38 -26.50
C THR A 149 -3.10 -13.56 -26.90
N ASN A 150 -2.66 -13.71 -28.15
CA ASN A 150 -1.60 -12.87 -28.70
C ASN A 150 -2.14 -11.47 -28.95
N GLN A 151 -1.48 -10.48 -28.37
CA GLN A 151 -1.72 -9.06 -28.61
C GLN A 151 -0.53 -8.50 -29.40
N PHE A 152 -0.79 -7.55 -30.30
CA PHE A 152 0.25 -6.92 -31.11
C PHE A 152 0.15 -5.40 -31.01
N TRP A 153 1.24 -4.76 -30.62
CA TRP A 153 1.31 -3.31 -30.45
C TRP A 153 2.44 -2.74 -31.29
N MET A 154 2.18 -1.62 -31.93
CA MET A 154 3.23 -0.72 -32.41
C MET A 154 3.41 0.37 -31.37
N GLN A 155 4.60 0.47 -30.80
CA GLN A 155 4.91 1.41 -29.74
C GLN A 155 6.05 2.33 -30.14
N THR A 156 5.89 3.61 -29.86
CA THR A 156 6.90 4.63 -30.11
C THR A 156 7.18 5.38 -28.82
N PHE A 157 8.38 5.19 -28.29
CA PHE A 157 8.89 5.85 -27.10
C PHE A 157 9.75 7.04 -27.52
N LEU A 158 9.54 8.21 -26.91
CA LEU A 158 10.43 9.34 -27.08
C LEU A 158 10.55 10.17 -25.80
N GLU A 159 11.66 10.89 -25.67
CA GLU A 159 11.95 11.81 -24.58
C GLU A 159 12.04 13.23 -25.13
N LYS A 160 11.24 14.16 -24.59
CA LYS A 160 11.26 15.55 -25.02
C LYS A 160 10.75 16.48 -23.91
N ASP A 161 11.39 17.65 -23.79
CA ASP A 161 10.98 18.73 -22.88
C ASP A 161 10.74 18.28 -21.42
N GLY A 162 11.59 17.37 -20.91
CA GLY A 162 11.55 16.87 -19.53
C GLY A 162 10.50 15.79 -19.26
N ALA A 163 9.95 15.17 -20.30
CA ALA A 163 8.98 14.09 -20.18
C ALA A 163 9.25 12.95 -21.19
N PHE A 164 8.87 11.74 -20.78
CA PHE A 164 8.73 10.58 -21.63
C PHE A 164 7.34 10.54 -22.26
N TYR A 165 7.27 10.08 -23.50
CA TYR A 165 6.03 9.86 -24.23
C TYR A 165 6.02 8.47 -24.84
N LEU A 166 4.89 7.78 -24.72
CA LEU A 166 4.62 6.52 -25.38
C LEU A 166 3.40 6.68 -26.27
N ILE A 167 3.59 6.55 -27.58
CA ILE A 167 2.52 6.39 -28.56
C ILE A 167 2.33 4.90 -28.76
N SER A 168 1.20 4.34 -28.34
CA SER A 168 0.88 2.91 -28.49
C SER A 168 -0.31 2.74 -29.42
N ILE A 169 -0.16 1.86 -30.41
CA ILE A 169 -1.22 1.50 -31.35
C ILE A 169 -1.48 0.00 -31.20
N ALA A 170 -2.64 -0.35 -30.63
CA ALA A 170 -3.12 -1.72 -30.59
C ALA A 170 -3.70 -2.12 -31.96
N ILE A 171 -3.19 -3.21 -32.53
CA ILE A 171 -3.48 -3.61 -33.90
C ILE A 171 -3.36 -5.14 -34.08
N SER A 172 -4.01 -5.73 -35.08
CA SER A 172 -3.76 -7.14 -35.43
C SER A 172 -2.48 -7.29 -36.27
N GLU A 173 -1.84 -8.47 -36.25
CA GLU A 173 -0.63 -8.74 -37.05
C GLU A 173 -0.85 -8.54 -38.55
N SER A 174 -2.00 -8.98 -39.07
CA SER A 174 -2.35 -8.81 -40.48
C SER A 174 -2.59 -7.34 -40.81
N SER A 175 -3.29 -6.62 -39.95
CA SER A 175 -3.52 -5.18 -40.11
C SER A 175 -2.21 -4.38 -40.06
N TYR A 176 -1.26 -4.73 -39.19
CA TYR A 176 0.05 -4.08 -39.17
C TYR A 176 0.80 -4.33 -40.48
N SER A 177 0.87 -5.59 -40.93
CA SER A 177 1.59 -5.97 -42.14
C SER A 177 1.09 -5.23 -43.38
N SER A 178 -0.23 -5.00 -43.48
CA SER A 178 -0.83 -4.27 -44.60
C SER A 178 -0.68 -2.74 -44.52
N ASN A 179 -0.54 -2.16 -43.32
CA ASN A 179 -0.65 -0.72 -43.09
C ASN A 179 0.60 -0.08 -42.46
N LYS A 180 1.67 -0.85 -42.31
CA LYS A 180 2.87 -0.47 -41.57
C LYS A 180 3.41 0.91 -41.93
N GLU A 181 3.69 1.15 -43.22
CA GLU A 181 4.29 2.43 -43.65
C GLU A 181 3.39 3.63 -43.31
N GLU A 182 2.09 3.41 -43.29
CA GLU A 182 1.15 4.46 -42.99
C GLU A 182 1.03 4.71 -41.48
N LEU A 183 1.01 3.65 -40.67
CA LEU A 183 1.05 3.79 -39.21
C LEU A 183 2.35 4.48 -38.77
N GLN A 184 3.46 4.17 -39.44
CA GLN A 184 4.76 4.82 -39.24
C GLN A 184 4.75 6.32 -39.60
N LYS A 185 4.12 6.70 -40.71
CA LYS A 185 3.94 8.12 -41.06
C LYS A 185 3.01 8.82 -40.07
N MET A 186 2.02 8.12 -39.53
CA MET A 186 1.09 8.65 -38.54
C MET A 186 1.82 8.96 -37.22
N THR A 187 2.63 8.04 -36.68
CA THR A 187 3.42 8.28 -35.46
C THR A 187 4.44 9.41 -35.67
N GLU A 188 5.03 9.53 -36.85
CA GLU A 188 5.92 10.64 -37.23
C GLU A 188 5.26 12.02 -37.24
N THR A 189 3.92 12.10 -37.26
CA THR A 189 3.19 13.38 -37.16
C THR A 189 3.01 13.88 -35.73
N PHE A 190 3.36 13.07 -34.73
CA PHE A 190 3.27 13.45 -33.32
C PHE A 190 4.07 14.71 -33.02
N LYS A 191 3.50 15.58 -32.19
CA LYS A 191 4.13 16.81 -31.71
C LYS A 191 3.83 17.06 -30.24
N VAL A 192 4.85 17.51 -29.53
CA VAL A 192 4.75 18.17 -28.22
C VAL A 192 4.58 19.66 -28.49
N LEU A 193 3.40 20.19 -28.14
CA LEU A 193 3.03 21.58 -28.42
C LEU A 193 3.46 22.54 -27.30
N LYS A 194 3.49 22.05 -26.07
CA LYS A 194 3.92 22.77 -24.87
C LYS A 194 4.70 21.80 -23.99
N PRO A 195 5.70 22.28 -23.22
CA PRO A 195 6.35 21.45 -22.21
C PRO A 195 5.31 20.81 -21.31
N ALA A 196 5.57 19.57 -20.93
CA ALA A 196 4.77 18.90 -19.92
C ALA A 196 4.81 19.75 -18.63
N GLU A 197 3.65 20.20 -18.15
CA GLU A 197 3.53 20.83 -16.84
C GLU A 197 3.06 19.81 -15.82
N LYS A 198 3.63 19.87 -14.60
CA LYS A 198 3.22 18.99 -13.51
C LYS A 198 1.73 19.21 -13.22
N GLU A 199 0.95 18.14 -13.33
CA GLU A 199 -0.48 18.24 -13.11
C GLU A 199 -0.79 18.65 -11.68
N VAL A 200 -1.54 19.74 -11.53
CA VAL A 200 -2.12 20.16 -10.25
C VAL A 200 -3.51 19.55 -10.14
N PHE A 201 -3.95 19.24 -8.92
CA PHE A 201 -5.34 18.83 -8.71
C PHE A 201 -6.30 19.88 -9.29
N ASP A 202 -7.22 19.42 -10.13
CA ASP A 202 -8.34 20.24 -10.57
C ASP A 202 -9.20 20.57 -9.35
N SER A 203 -9.27 21.86 -9.00
CA SER A 203 -10.07 22.38 -7.90
C SER A 203 -11.56 22.01 -7.99
N THR A 204 -12.08 21.68 -9.18
CA THR A 204 -13.48 21.28 -9.38
C THR A 204 -13.73 19.80 -9.15
N ASN A 205 -12.67 18.96 -9.15
CA ASN A 205 -12.75 17.50 -8.98
C ASN A 205 -11.89 16.98 -7.80
N SER A 206 -11.50 17.87 -6.89
CA SER A 206 -10.71 17.54 -5.71
C SER A 206 -11.31 18.16 -4.44
N GLN A 207 -10.91 17.61 -3.30
CA GLN A 207 -11.24 18.12 -1.98
C GLN A 207 -9.98 18.14 -1.12
N THR A 208 -9.90 19.16 -0.27
CA THR A 208 -8.88 19.27 0.76
C THR A 208 -9.44 18.73 2.07
N MET A 209 -8.72 17.81 2.70
CA MET A 209 -9.08 17.18 3.96
C MET A 209 -8.08 17.58 5.05
N PHE A 210 -8.56 17.69 6.28
CA PHE A 210 -7.75 17.98 7.47
C PHE A 210 -7.92 16.84 8.46
N ASN A 211 -6.86 16.50 9.19
CA ASN A 211 -6.96 15.53 10.28
C ASN A 211 -7.65 16.17 11.50
N ASP A 212 -7.94 15.35 12.53
CA ASP A 212 -8.74 15.75 13.70
C ASP A 212 -8.19 16.99 14.44
N ASP A 213 -6.86 17.11 14.59
CA ASP A 213 -6.22 18.24 15.27
C ASP A 213 -5.86 19.41 14.33
N GLN A 214 -6.21 19.29 13.04
CA GLN A 214 -5.91 20.25 11.97
C GLN A 214 -4.41 20.61 11.90
N SER A 215 -3.53 19.66 12.20
CA SER A 215 -2.09 19.82 12.01
C SER A 215 -1.63 19.34 10.64
N LEU A 216 -2.42 18.49 9.98
CA LEU A 216 -2.15 17.96 8.65
C LEU A 216 -3.26 18.31 7.68
N GLN A 217 -2.86 18.46 6.43
CA GLN A 217 -3.75 18.68 5.30
C GLN A 217 -3.32 17.79 4.14
N ILE A 218 -4.29 17.21 3.43
CA ILE A 218 -4.07 16.47 2.19
C ILE A 218 -5.12 16.87 1.15
N THR A 219 -4.79 16.81 -0.13
CA THR A 219 -5.74 17.00 -1.22
C THR A 219 -5.93 15.69 -1.97
N VAL A 220 -7.19 15.29 -2.12
CA VAL A 220 -7.57 14.04 -2.79
C VAL A 220 -8.70 14.29 -3.79
N PRO A 221 -8.84 13.45 -4.83
CA PRO A 221 -10.00 13.51 -5.71
C PRO A 221 -11.33 13.27 -4.96
N LEU A 222 -12.45 13.78 -5.51
CA LEU A 222 -13.76 13.72 -4.85
C LEU A 222 -14.31 12.30 -4.61
N ASN A 223 -13.82 11.29 -5.34
CA ASN A 223 -14.21 9.88 -5.15
C ASN A 223 -13.52 9.21 -3.94
N TRP A 224 -12.53 9.87 -3.33
CA TRP A 224 -11.91 9.43 -2.09
C TRP A 224 -12.79 9.79 -0.89
N ARG A 225 -12.87 8.88 0.08
CA ARG A 225 -13.69 9.04 1.29
C ARG A 225 -12.99 8.44 2.49
N GLU A 226 -13.23 8.98 3.67
CA GLU A 226 -12.76 8.39 4.91
C GLU A 226 -13.26 6.94 5.03
N ALA A 227 -12.32 6.03 5.26
CA ALA A 227 -12.65 4.68 5.66
C ALA A 227 -12.84 4.68 7.18
N ARG A 228 -13.98 4.15 7.64
CA ARG A 228 -14.14 3.74 9.04
C ARG A 228 -13.66 2.33 9.18
N THR A 229 -12.51 2.17 9.81
CA THR A 229 -11.89 0.90 10.14
C THR A 229 -11.69 0.84 11.65
N ASP A 230 -11.53 -0.36 12.21
CA ASP A 230 -11.18 -0.52 13.63
C ASP A 230 -9.78 0.05 13.96
N ILE A 231 -9.00 0.41 12.92
CA ILE A 231 -7.68 1.04 12.98
C ILE A 231 -7.70 2.56 12.76
N ASN A 232 -8.87 3.20 12.80
CA ASN A 232 -9.07 4.67 12.80
C ASN A 232 -8.41 5.43 13.97
N GLN A 233 -7.52 4.77 14.70
CA GLN A 233 -6.95 5.25 15.95
C GLN A 233 -5.43 5.43 15.87
N ILE A 234 -4.79 4.95 14.80
CA ILE A 234 -3.34 5.09 14.54
C ILE A 234 -3.03 5.86 13.26
N GLY A 235 -4.00 5.94 12.33
CA GLY A 235 -3.88 6.72 11.10
C GLY A 235 -4.39 8.14 11.29
N GLU A 236 -3.62 9.11 10.82
CA GLU A 236 -4.00 10.52 10.71
C GLU A 236 -5.03 10.74 9.59
N PHE A 237 -4.88 9.97 8.50
CA PHE A 237 -5.83 9.85 7.42
C PHE A 237 -5.93 8.39 7.00
N ILE A 238 -7.15 7.90 6.83
CA ILE A 238 -7.42 6.58 6.27
C ILE A 238 -8.53 6.77 5.25
N LEU A 239 -8.15 6.73 3.97
CA LEU A 239 -9.04 7.04 2.87
C LEU A 239 -9.14 5.84 1.95
N LYS A 240 -10.29 5.71 1.29
CA LYS A 240 -10.50 4.76 0.21
C LYS A 240 -11.26 5.41 -0.93
N ASN A 241 -11.01 4.96 -2.15
CA ASN A 241 -11.83 5.38 -3.30
C ASN A 241 -12.82 4.29 -3.73
N ASP A 242 -13.55 4.55 -4.80
CA ASP A 242 -14.48 3.60 -5.45
C ASP A 242 -13.79 2.46 -6.21
N ARG A 243 -12.50 2.60 -6.51
CA ARG A 243 -11.63 1.62 -7.19
C ARG A 243 -10.89 0.69 -6.23
N LYS A 244 -11.28 0.69 -4.95
CA LYS A 244 -10.62 -0.07 -3.87
C LYS A 244 -9.16 0.34 -3.62
N ALA A 245 -8.71 1.50 -4.10
CA ALA A 245 -7.45 2.05 -3.63
C ALA A 245 -7.64 2.51 -2.19
N GLU A 246 -6.62 2.27 -1.36
CA GLU A 246 -6.58 2.71 0.02
C GLU A 246 -5.36 3.58 0.26
N PHE A 247 -5.54 4.61 1.07
CA PHE A 247 -4.51 5.53 1.52
C PHE A 247 -4.47 5.54 3.04
N LEU A 248 -3.27 5.43 3.59
CA LEU A 248 -2.98 5.53 5.02
C LEU A 248 -1.87 6.54 5.23
N LEU A 249 -2.09 7.51 6.11
CA LEU A 249 -1.05 8.38 6.65
C LEU A 249 -0.88 8.09 8.14
N MET A 250 0.34 7.80 8.56
CA MET A 250 0.74 7.63 9.95
C MET A 250 1.78 8.68 10.35
N ARG A 251 1.78 9.05 11.63
CA ARG A 251 2.77 9.93 12.23
C ARG A 251 3.57 9.17 13.29
N GLU A 252 4.89 9.17 13.15
CA GLU A 252 5.82 8.50 14.07
C GLU A 252 6.81 9.51 14.64
N PHE A 253 6.89 9.63 15.97
CA PHE A 253 7.83 10.55 16.60
C PHE A 253 9.24 9.95 16.70
N ALA A 254 10.26 10.75 16.35
CA ALA A 254 11.66 10.31 16.33
C ALA A 254 12.21 10.01 17.73
N SER A 255 11.63 10.59 18.78
CA SER A 255 11.96 10.32 20.19
C SER A 255 11.77 8.85 20.59
N GLY A 256 10.93 8.09 19.88
CA GLY A 256 10.77 6.66 20.11
C GLY A 256 11.87 5.79 19.50
N LYS A 257 12.65 6.32 18.54
CA LYS A 257 13.64 5.55 17.80
C LYS A 257 14.95 5.39 18.59
N THR A 258 15.59 4.23 18.47
CA THR A 258 16.84 3.89 19.17
C THR A 258 18.06 4.62 18.61
N GLU A 259 17.98 4.99 17.33
CA GLU A 259 19.03 5.62 16.56
C GLU A 259 18.41 6.68 15.62
N GLU A 260 19.21 7.61 15.13
CA GLU A 260 18.77 8.51 14.05
C GLU A 260 18.58 7.68 12.78
N ILE A 261 17.33 7.54 12.33
CA ILE A 261 16.99 6.83 11.09
C ILE A 261 16.71 7.84 9.97
N THR A 262 17.16 7.51 8.77
CA THR A 262 16.86 8.27 7.56
C THR A 262 15.42 8.02 7.11
N VAL A 263 14.87 8.94 6.31
CA VAL A 263 13.54 8.74 5.69
C VAL A 263 13.51 7.53 4.76
N GLN A 264 14.64 7.21 4.12
CA GLN A 264 14.79 6.02 3.31
C GLN A 264 14.68 4.75 4.16
N GLU A 265 15.42 4.65 5.27
CA GLU A 265 15.34 3.50 6.18
C GLU A 265 13.94 3.28 6.75
N VAL A 266 13.19 4.37 6.98
CA VAL A 266 11.77 4.28 7.38
C VAL A 266 10.93 3.61 6.29
N VAL A 267 11.10 4.03 5.02
CA VAL A 267 10.35 3.47 3.89
C VAL A 267 10.76 2.02 3.61
N ASP A 268 12.05 1.74 3.56
CA ASP A 268 12.59 0.41 3.30
C ASP A 268 12.17 -0.58 4.41
N GLY A 269 12.23 -0.15 5.68
CA GLY A 269 11.75 -0.95 6.81
C GLY A 269 10.25 -1.25 6.72
N ARG A 270 9.44 -0.27 6.31
CA ARG A 270 8.00 -0.47 6.06
C ARG A 270 7.77 -1.48 4.94
N PHE A 271 8.50 -1.37 3.82
CA PHE A 271 8.37 -2.31 2.71
C PHE A 271 8.78 -3.74 3.07
N GLU A 272 9.90 -3.92 3.76
CA GLU A 272 10.35 -5.25 4.18
C GLU A 272 9.34 -5.91 5.13
N ASN A 273 8.65 -5.15 5.97
CA ASN A 273 7.54 -5.68 6.75
C ASN A 273 6.37 -6.14 5.85
N TYR A 274 6.01 -5.39 4.81
CA TYR A 274 4.99 -5.84 3.84
C TYR A 274 5.40 -7.14 3.15
N LYS A 275 6.66 -7.25 2.74
CA LYS A 275 7.23 -8.40 2.03
C LYS A 275 7.20 -9.70 2.84
N GLN A 276 7.27 -9.60 4.18
CA GLN A 276 7.19 -10.77 5.06
C GLN A 276 5.83 -11.48 5.00
N PHE A 277 4.75 -10.76 4.67
CA PHE A 277 3.39 -11.31 4.64
C PHE A 277 2.85 -11.52 3.24
N TYR A 278 3.34 -10.71 2.29
CA TYR A 278 2.86 -10.65 0.92
C TYR A 278 4.06 -10.71 0.02
N GLN A 279 4.14 -11.70 -0.89
CA GLN A 279 5.28 -11.87 -1.78
C GLN A 279 5.55 -10.56 -2.53
N GLY A 280 6.55 -9.82 -2.06
CA GLY A 280 6.74 -8.41 -2.39
C GLY A 280 7.99 -8.18 -3.23
N GLU A 281 7.87 -7.34 -4.23
CA GLU A 281 8.95 -6.91 -5.12
C GLU A 281 9.01 -5.38 -5.17
N ILE A 282 10.22 -4.83 -5.03
CA ILE A 282 10.46 -3.39 -5.24
C ILE A 282 10.57 -3.19 -6.75
N ILE A 283 9.80 -2.25 -7.27
CA ILE A 283 9.81 -1.87 -8.69
C ILE A 283 10.64 -0.62 -8.91
N GLY A 284 10.52 0.36 -8.01
CA GLY A 284 11.18 1.65 -8.16
C GLY A 284 11.34 2.40 -6.85
N SER A 285 12.13 3.47 -6.91
CA SER A 285 12.31 4.39 -5.80
C SER A 285 12.81 5.74 -6.30
N ARG A 286 12.39 6.82 -5.64
CA ARG A 286 12.83 8.18 -5.94
C ARG A 286 12.91 9.06 -4.71
N GLU A 287 13.84 10.01 -4.72
CA GLU A 287 13.82 11.15 -3.82
C GLU A 287 12.89 12.23 -4.37
N LEU A 288 12.19 12.94 -3.48
CA LEU A 288 11.28 14.01 -3.88
C LEU A 288 11.16 15.07 -2.78
N LEU A 289 10.49 16.19 -3.11
CA LEU A 289 10.17 17.24 -2.15
C LEU A 289 8.67 17.27 -1.87
N ILE A 290 8.29 17.13 -0.61
CA ILE A 290 6.91 17.27 -0.14
C ILE A 290 6.89 18.34 0.94
N ASP A 291 6.02 19.35 0.79
CA ASP A 291 5.96 20.50 1.69
C ASP A 291 7.34 21.20 1.89
N GLY A 292 8.15 21.21 0.82
CA GLY A 292 9.51 21.77 0.81
C GLY A 292 10.54 20.96 1.61
N ARG A 293 10.22 19.71 2.00
CA ARG A 293 11.10 18.81 2.75
C ARG A 293 11.53 17.62 1.90
N PRO A 294 12.77 17.13 2.06
CA PRO A 294 13.19 15.85 1.50
C PRO A 294 12.24 14.74 1.95
N ALA A 295 11.80 13.97 0.97
CA ALA A 295 10.99 12.78 1.12
C ALA A 295 11.61 11.67 0.28
N TYR A 296 11.30 10.43 0.64
CA TYR A 296 11.68 9.25 -0.12
C TYR A 296 10.42 8.46 -0.45
N GLN A 297 10.30 8.01 -1.68
CA GLN A 297 9.19 7.17 -2.15
C GLN A 297 9.74 5.87 -2.72
N LEU A 298 9.10 4.76 -2.33
CA LEU A 298 9.32 3.44 -2.88
C LEU A 298 8.03 2.98 -3.56
N GLU A 299 8.19 2.38 -4.73
CA GLU A 299 7.15 1.67 -5.47
C GLU A 299 7.41 0.17 -5.41
N GLY A 300 6.36 -0.59 -5.15
CA GLY A 300 6.44 -2.03 -5.11
C GLY A 300 5.16 -2.72 -5.56
N ARG A 301 5.26 -4.04 -5.71
CA ARG A 301 4.14 -4.94 -5.98
C ARG A 301 4.08 -5.98 -4.88
N CYS A 302 2.87 -6.40 -4.52
CA CYS A 302 2.68 -7.48 -3.57
C CYS A 302 1.49 -8.36 -3.96
N GLU A 303 1.52 -9.63 -3.54
CA GLU A 303 0.38 -10.53 -3.68
C GLU A 303 -0.31 -10.73 -2.32
N TYR A 304 -1.59 -10.35 -2.25
CA TYR A 304 -2.44 -10.52 -1.07
C TYR A 304 -3.65 -11.37 -1.40
N LYS A 305 -3.82 -12.50 -0.69
CA LYS A 305 -4.96 -13.42 -0.87
C LYS A 305 -5.16 -13.88 -2.33
N GLY A 306 -4.09 -13.95 -3.11
CA GLY A 306 -4.13 -14.30 -4.53
C GLY A 306 -4.45 -13.15 -5.48
N GLU A 307 -4.62 -11.92 -4.98
CA GLU A 307 -4.77 -10.70 -5.77
C GLU A 307 -3.46 -9.92 -5.77
N LYS A 308 -3.04 -9.41 -6.94
CA LYS A 308 -1.85 -8.57 -7.07
C LYS A 308 -2.21 -7.11 -6.82
N HIS A 309 -1.38 -6.44 -6.04
CA HIS A 309 -1.52 -5.03 -5.72
C HIS A 309 -0.26 -4.27 -6.09
N GLY A 310 -0.44 -3.02 -6.53
CA GLY A 310 0.63 -2.03 -6.55
C GLY A 310 0.63 -1.23 -5.25
N LEU A 311 1.81 -0.78 -4.81
CA LEU A 311 2.05 -0.13 -3.54
C LEU A 311 2.99 1.06 -3.74
N LEU A 312 2.61 2.22 -3.20
CA LEU A 312 3.51 3.36 -2.99
C LEU A 312 3.67 3.57 -1.49
N ILE A 313 4.92 3.58 -1.01
CA ILE A 313 5.27 3.97 0.36
C ILE A 313 6.10 5.23 0.28
N THR A 314 5.73 6.28 1.01
CA THR A 314 6.45 7.56 1.01
C THR A 314 6.62 8.04 2.43
N ALA A 315 7.84 8.44 2.80
CA ALA A 315 8.10 9.07 4.08
C ALA A 315 8.80 10.42 3.93
N LEU A 316 8.48 11.34 4.83
CA LEU A 316 9.22 12.57 5.03
C LEU A 316 9.40 12.84 6.52
N GLN A 317 10.44 13.58 6.87
CA GLN A 317 10.66 14.04 8.24
C GLN A 317 10.44 15.55 8.33
N LYS A 318 9.63 15.97 9.30
CA LYS A 318 9.48 17.39 9.63
C LYS A 318 9.40 17.54 11.14
N ASP A 319 10.25 18.42 11.67
CA ASP A 319 10.47 18.59 13.10
C ASP A 319 10.88 17.27 13.77
N ASN A 320 10.18 16.80 14.80
CA ASN A 320 10.49 15.57 15.54
C ASN A 320 9.61 14.38 15.10
N ALA A 321 9.02 14.42 13.89
CA ALA A 321 8.12 13.38 13.41
C ALA A 321 8.44 12.96 11.97
N TYR A 322 8.30 11.66 11.72
CA TYR A 322 8.20 11.04 10.42
C TYR A 322 6.73 10.93 10.04
N TYR A 323 6.39 11.30 8.81
CA TYR A 323 5.07 11.13 8.23
C TYR A 323 5.18 10.04 7.18
N VAL A 324 4.57 8.89 7.45
CA VAL A 324 4.63 7.71 6.57
C VAL A 324 3.28 7.59 5.88
N MET A 325 3.31 7.66 4.56
CA MET A 325 2.14 7.61 3.70
C MET A 325 2.21 6.37 2.84
N MET A 326 1.09 5.68 2.69
CA MET A 326 1.00 4.46 1.90
C MET A 326 -0.25 4.49 1.04
N ILE A 327 -0.12 4.19 -0.24
CA ILE A 327 -1.25 3.89 -1.13
C ILE A 327 -1.09 2.48 -1.65
N SER A 328 -2.14 1.67 -1.59
CA SER A 328 -2.21 0.45 -2.41
C SER A 328 -3.51 0.36 -3.18
N SER A 329 -3.48 -0.37 -4.29
CA SER A 329 -4.59 -0.60 -5.19
C SER A 329 -4.41 -1.93 -5.91
N PRO A 330 -5.50 -2.60 -6.36
CA PRO A 330 -5.38 -3.69 -7.33
C PRO A 330 -4.47 -3.27 -8.50
N ILE A 331 -3.63 -4.19 -8.97
CA ILE A 331 -2.53 -3.86 -9.89
C ILE A 331 -3.03 -3.20 -11.18
N GLU A 332 -4.18 -3.62 -11.70
CA GLU A 332 -4.75 -3.08 -12.93
C GLU A 332 -5.13 -1.60 -12.78
N ASP A 333 -5.73 -1.24 -11.64
CA ASP A 333 -6.07 0.15 -11.33
C ASP A 333 -4.81 0.95 -10.94
N PHE A 334 -3.83 0.31 -10.30
CA PHE A 334 -2.58 0.96 -9.91
C PHE A 334 -1.82 1.50 -11.12
N LEU A 335 -1.61 0.67 -12.13
CA LEU A 335 -0.88 1.07 -13.35
C LEU A 335 -1.58 2.19 -14.12
N VAL A 336 -2.92 2.26 -14.07
CA VAL A 336 -3.69 3.29 -14.77
C VAL A 336 -3.70 4.63 -14.03
N TYR A 337 -3.74 4.58 -12.69
CA TYR A 337 -3.95 5.76 -11.84
C TYR A 337 -2.76 6.11 -10.94
N GLU A 338 -1.60 5.56 -11.22
CA GLU A 338 -0.37 5.75 -10.45
C GLU A 338 -0.04 7.23 -10.21
N ARG A 339 -0.16 8.08 -11.24
CA ARG A 339 0.00 9.53 -11.10
C ARG A 339 -1.02 10.20 -10.19
N GLU A 340 -2.28 9.74 -10.18
CA GLU A 340 -3.27 10.21 -9.20
C GLU A 340 -2.76 9.92 -7.79
N TYR A 341 -2.22 8.72 -7.57
CA TYR A 341 -1.72 8.27 -6.28
C TYR A 341 -0.45 9.03 -5.85
N LYS A 342 0.53 9.19 -6.74
CA LYS A 342 1.72 10.03 -6.51
C LYS A 342 1.32 11.46 -6.11
N ARG A 343 0.36 12.07 -6.80
CA ARG A 343 -0.16 13.41 -6.46
C ARG A 343 -0.85 13.47 -5.10
N VAL A 344 -1.63 12.46 -4.73
CA VAL A 344 -2.25 12.38 -3.40
C VAL A 344 -1.17 12.43 -2.32
N LEU A 345 -0.13 11.60 -2.44
CA LEU A 345 1.01 11.54 -1.51
C LEU A 345 1.75 12.89 -1.43
N GLU A 346 2.01 13.51 -2.58
CA GLU A 346 2.74 14.77 -2.68
C GLU A 346 1.95 16.00 -2.20
N SER A 347 0.63 15.87 -2.02
CA SER A 347 -0.23 16.97 -1.56
C SER A 347 -0.24 17.20 -0.05
N LEU A 348 0.51 16.37 0.70
CA LEU A 348 0.62 16.51 2.14
C LEU A 348 1.24 17.86 2.52
N HIS A 349 0.55 18.58 3.41
CA HIS A 349 1.08 19.74 4.10
C HIS A 349 1.03 19.55 5.61
N VAL A 350 2.15 19.85 6.27
CA VAL A 350 2.24 19.85 7.73
C VAL A 350 2.09 21.29 8.22
N LEU A 351 0.88 21.62 8.68
CA LEU A 351 0.44 22.99 8.99
C LEU A 351 0.94 23.49 10.35
N LYS A 352 1.11 22.59 11.31
CA LYS A 352 1.49 22.92 12.69
C LYS A 352 2.49 21.90 13.20
N LYS A 353 3.47 22.37 13.97
CA LYS A 353 4.29 21.50 14.79
C LYS A 353 3.40 20.86 15.84
N VAL A 354 3.42 19.53 15.91
CA VAL A 354 2.78 18.79 16.98
C VAL A 354 3.88 18.16 17.82
N GLU A 355 3.80 18.39 19.12
CA GLU A 355 4.67 17.73 20.08
C GLU A 355 4.12 16.35 20.39
N GLU A 356 5.01 15.39 20.62
CA GLU A 356 4.62 14.07 21.09
C GLU A 356 3.81 14.24 22.36
N GLN A 357 2.55 13.80 22.32
CA GLN A 357 1.72 13.83 23.52
C GLN A 357 2.22 12.73 24.46
N ASN A 358 3.03 13.10 25.46
CA ASN A 358 3.37 12.24 26.61
C ASN A 358 2.15 11.96 27.52
N LYS A 359 0.97 11.70 26.95
CA LYS A 359 -0.30 11.74 27.66
C LYS A 359 -0.76 10.44 28.30
N SER A 360 0.11 9.45 28.50
CA SER A 360 -0.21 8.33 29.40
C SER A 360 0.53 8.36 30.73
N HIS A 361 0.89 9.56 31.20
CA HIS A 361 1.25 9.72 32.61
C HIS A 361 -0.02 9.56 33.47
N GLY A 362 -0.26 8.33 33.94
CA GLY A 362 -1.26 8.01 34.96
C GLY A 362 -2.51 7.29 34.44
N MET A 363 -2.37 6.12 33.79
CA MET A 363 -3.51 5.22 33.49
C MET A 363 -4.34 4.88 34.73
N GLU A 364 -3.74 4.98 35.92
CA GLU A 364 -4.41 4.88 37.22
C GLU A 364 -5.53 5.91 37.48
N ASN A 365 -5.54 7.03 36.78
CA ASN A 365 -6.53 8.10 36.94
C ASN A 365 -7.74 7.96 36.00
N GLU A 366 -7.66 7.06 35.02
CA GLU A 366 -8.76 6.79 34.10
C GLU A 366 -9.81 5.87 34.73
N GLN A 367 -11.07 6.00 34.32
CA GLN A 367 -12.14 5.14 34.83
C GLN A 367 -12.00 3.71 34.29
N PRO A 368 -12.31 2.68 35.09
CA PRO A 368 -12.24 1.29 34.65
C PRO A 368 -13.36 0.95 33.65
N LYS A 369 -13.04 0.07 32.70
CA LYS A 369 -13.95 -0.44 31.67
C LYS A 369 -13.67 -1.92 31.41
N VAL A 370 -14.74 -2.71 31.36
CA VAL A 370 -14.63 -4.17 31.13
C VAL A 370 -14.60 -4.47 29.63
N PHE A 371 -13.62 -5.26 29.23
CA PHE A 371 -13.45 -5.82 27.88
C PHE A 371 -13.78 -7.29 27.93
N ASP A 372 -14.82 -7.71 27.20
CA ASP A 372 -15.33 -9.09 27.19
C ASP A 372 -15.39 -9.69 25.79
N ASN A 373 -15.11 -10.99 25.70
CA ASN A 373 -15.43 -11.85 24.56
C ASN A 373 -16.30 -12.98 25.08
N LYS A 374 -17.60 -12.91 24.78
CA LYS A 374 -18.58 -13.89 25.25
C LYS A 374 -18.39 -15.28 24.64
N LEU A 375 -17.87 -15.37 23.40
CA LEU A 375 -17.64 -16.64 22.72
C LEU A 375 -16.46 -17.38 23.33
N ALA A 376 -15.36 -16.67 23.57
CA ALA A 376 -14.18 -17.21 24.25
C ALA A 376 -14.34 -17.28 25.78
N SER A 377 -15.45 -16.77 26.32
CA SER A 377 -15.70 -16.69 27.76
C SER A 377 -14.65 -15.92 28.56
N MET A 378 -13.93 -14.99 27.91
CA MET A 378 -12.85 -14.20 28.50
C MET A 378 -13.28 -12.78 28.86
N LYS A 379 -12.71 -12.24 29.94
CA LYS A 379 -12.87 -10.83 30.33
C LYS A 379 -11.59 -10.27 30.97
N ILE A 380 -11.38 -8.97 30.80
CA ILE A 380 -10.36 -8.18 31.50
C ILE A 380 -10.90 -6.78 31.79
N GLU A 381 -10.42 -6.13 32.85
CA GLU A 381 -10.70 -4.72 33.15
C GLU A 381 -9.49 -3.87 32.73
N LEU A 382 -9.73 -2.97 31.77
CA LEU A 382 -8.79 -1.93 31.34
C LEU A 382 -9.40 -0.57 31.70
N THR A 383 -8.88 0.54 31.17
CA THR A 383 -9.47 1.87 31.37
C THR A 383 -10.36 2.32 30.21
N GLU A 384 -11.17 3.36 30.41
CA GLU A 384 -12.05 3.93 29.38
C GLU A 384 -11.30 4.46 28.16
N GLY A 385 -10.02 4.84 28.30
CA GLY A 385 -9.15 5.22 27.21
C GLY A 385 -8.88 4.09 26.21
N TRP A 386 -8.98 2.83 26.64
CA TRP A 386 -8.81 1.68 25.76
C TRP A 386 -10.00 1.50 24.82
N LYS A 387 -9.70 1.02 23.62
CA LYS A 387 -10.68 0.72 22.58
C LYS A 387 -10.46 -0.70 22.07
N LYS A 388 -11.56 -1.44 21.89
CA LYS A 388 -11.53 -2.77 21.25
C LYS A 388 -11.08 -2.59 19.81
N ILE A 389 -10.25 -3.50 19.35
CA ILE A 389 -9.79 -3.61 17.96
C ILE A 389 -10.14 -5.00 17.45
N ASP A 390 -10.04 -5.23 16.14
CA ASP A 390 -10.16 -6.57 15.54
C ASP A 390 -9.09 -6.77 14.45
N ILE A 391 -7.83 -6.93 14.86
CA ILE A 391 -6.67 -6.95 13.95
C ILE A 391 -6.10 -8.37 13.81
N ASP A 392 -5.96 -9.07 14.93
CA ASP A 392 -5.53 -10.46 14.93
C ASP A 392 -6.73 -11.40 15.06
N GLN A 393 -6.85 -12.33 14.11
CA GLN A 393 -7.94 -13.31 14.06
C GLN A 393 -7.81 -14.41 15.12
N ASP A 394 -6.60 -14.64 15.62
CA ASP A 394 -6.32 -15.69 16.60
C ASP A 394 -6.47 -15.16 18.05
N ALA A 395 -6.40 -13.84 18.26
CA ALA A 395 -6.64 -13.20 19.55
C ALA A 395 -8.12 -13.26 19.95
N GLN A 396 -8.41 -13.77 21.15
CA GLN A 396 -9.76 -13.78 21.69
C GLN A 396 -10.15 -12.44 22.31
N LEU A 397 -9.18 -11.67 22.81
CA LEU A 397 -9.38 -10.28 23.18
C LEU A 397 -8.23 -9.44 22.65
N GLN A 398 -8.55 -8.26 22.14
CA GLN A 398 -7.55 -7.31 21.71
C GLN A 398 -8.05 -5.88 21.89
N ALA A 399 -7.16 -5.01 22.34
CA ALA A 399 -7.45 -3.60 22.57
C ALA A 399 -6.20 -2.74 22.36
N ILE A 400 -6.42 -1.45 22.10
CA ILE A 400 -5.37 -0.44 22.00
C ILE A 400 -5.69 0.74 22.92
N HIS A 401 -4.65 1.32 23.54
CA HIS A 401 -4.70 2.66 24.11
C HIS A 401 -4.14 3.65 23.09
N PRO A 402 -5.00 4.41 22.39
CA PRO A 402 -4.59 5.21 21.24
C PRO A 402 -3.76 6.44 21.61
N GLY A 403 -3.74 6.82 22.90
CA GLY A 403 -2.95 7.97 23.35
C GLY A 403 -1.45 7.70 23.31
N ASP A 404 -1.04 6.45 23.51
CA ASP A 404 0.36 6.04 23.62
C ASP A 404 0.73 4.83 22.74
N ASN A 405 -0.22 4.33 21.95
CA ASN A 405 -0.09 3.16 21.09
C ASN A 405 0.32 1.88 21.85
N THR A 406 -0.13 1.72 23.10
CA THR A 406 0.00 0.45 23.83
C THR A 406 -1.09 -0.52 23.40
N TRP A 407 -0.70 -1.76 23.18
CA TRP A 407 -1.58 -2.85 22.76
C TRP A 407 -1.81 -3.82 23.89
N PHE A 408 -2.96 -4.46 23.86
CA PHE A 408 -3.33 -5.59 24.71
C PHE A 408 -3.84 -6.72 23.83
N TYR A 409 -3.35 -7.94 24.08
CA TYR A 409 -3.83 -9.17 23.46
C TYR A 409 -4.06 -10.26 24.51
N ALA A 410 -5.09 -11.07 24.29
CA ALA A 410 -5.32 -12.32 25.00
C ALA A 410 -5.45 -13.48 24.00
N TYR A 411 -4.61 -14.50 24.19
CA TYR A 411 -4.59 -15.76 23.45
C TYR A 411 -4.97 -16.92 24.34
N GLY A 412 -5.96 -17.72 23.98
CA GLY A 412 -6.36 -18.92 24.69
C GLY A 412 -6.32 -20.13 23.79
N GLU A 413 -5.64 -21.18 24.24
CA GLU A 413 -5.64 -22.47 23.56
C GLU A 413 -5.97 -23.60 24.53
N LYS A 414 -6.61 -24.64 24.02
CA LYS A 414 -6.98 -25.81 24.83
C LYS A 414 -5.73 -26.61 25.19
N VAL A 415 -5.65 -27.04 26.44
CA VAL A 415 -4.64 -28.00 26.89
C VAL A 415 -5.03 -29.38 26.37
N SER A 416 -4.11 -30.08 25.68
CA SER A 416 -4.29 -31.49 25.33
C SER A 416 -4.07 -32.35 26.57
N GLU A 417 -4.87 -33.41 26.77
CA GLU A 417 -4.74 -34.32 27.92
C GLU A 417 -3.37 -35.02 28.00
N ASP A 418 -2.63 -35.08 26.89
CA ASP A 418 -1.30 -35.70 26.79
C ASP A 418 -0.13 -34.72 27.03
N ASP A 419 -0.42 -33.41 27.11
CA ASP A 419 0.62 -32.39 27.19
C ASP A 419 0.92 -32.05 28.65
N GLY A 420 2.05 -32.55 29.17
CA GLY A 420 2.63 -32.12 30.44
C GLY A 420 3.17 -30.69 30.42
N LEU A 421 2.49 -29.77 29.74
CA LEU A 421 2.85 -28.37 29.56
C LEU A 421 2.82 -27.64 30.89
N THR A 422 3.91 -26.95 31.21
CA THR A 422 4.01 -26.03 32.35
C THR A 422 3.95 -24.57 31.89
N VAL A 423 3.69 -23.66 32.81
CA VAL A 423 3.75 -22.22 32.53
C VAL A 423 5.17 -21.78 32.15
N GLU A 424 6.19 -22.45 32.67
CA GLU A 424 7.59 -22.25 32.29
C GLU A 424 7.87 -22.65 30.84
N ASP A 425 7.34 -23.80 30.38
CA ASP A 425 7.50 -24.23 28.97
C ASP A 425 6.85 -23.23 28.01
N LEU A 426 5.67 -22.72 28.37
CA LEU A 426 4.95 -21.70 27.61
C LEU A 426 5.70 -20.37 27.57
N PHE A 427 6.34 -19.97 28.68
CA PHE A 427 7.18 -18.78 28.71
C PHE A 427 8.45 -18.94 27.88
N GLU A 428 9.14 -20.07 27.96
CA GLU A 428 10.33 -20.32 27.13
C GLU A 428 9.97 -20.22 25.65
N PHE A 429 8.87 -20.87 25.25
CA PHE A 429 8.33 -20.79 23.91
C PHE A 429 8.09 -19.33 23.47
N TYR A 430 7.30 -18.56 24.25
CA TYR A 430 7.02 -17.17 23.93
C TYR A 430 8.28 -16.30 23.88
N SER A 431 9.17 -16.43 24.86
CA SER A 431 10.40 -15.62 24.96
C SER A 431 11.35 -15.86 23.78
N SER A 432 11.34 -17.07 23.21
CA SER A 432 12.14 -17.43 22.03
C SER A 432 11.58 -16.87 20.72
N ASP A 433 10.28 -16.53 20.69
CA ASP A 433 9.55 -16.11 19.48
C ASP A 433 8.82 -14.77 19.67
N SER A 434 9.25 -13.96 20.64
CA SER A 434 8.60 -12.70 20.98
C SER A 434 8.68 -11.60 19.90
N GLY A 435 9.43 -11.87 18.84
CA GLY A 435 9.79 -10.90 17.81
C GLY A 435 10.81 -9.84 18.24
N LEU A 436 10.93 -9.52 19.53
CA LEU A 436 11.86 -8.48 19.99
C LEU A 436 13.30 -8.76 19.54
N GLU A 437 13.95 -7.74 18.99
CA GLU A 437 15.38 -7.75 18.69
C GLU A 437 16.17 -7.58 20.00
N ASN A 438 17.19 -8.42 20.18
CA ASN A 438 18.07 -8.43 21.36
C ASN A 438 17.30 -8.42 22.71
N PRO A 439 16.34 -9.35 22.91
CA PRO A 439 15.44 -9.29 24.05
C PRO A 439 16.17 -9.55 25.36
N ARG A 440 15.75 -8.81 26.39
CA ARG A 440 16.18 -9.00 27.78
C ARG A 440 14.96 -9.30 28.62
N TRP A 441 14.87 -10.55 29.06
CA TRP A 441 13.77 -11.01 29.90
C TRP A 441 14.14 -10.93 31.37
N MET A 442 13.24 -10.39 32.18
CA MET A 442 13.27 -10.58 33.62
C MET A 442 12.87 -12.02 33.95
N LYS A 443 13.39 -12.53 35.06
CA LYS A 443 13.00 -13.85 35.56
C LYS A 443 11.48 -13.85 35.83
N PRO A 444 10.71 -14.82 35.31
CA PRO A 444 9.29 -14.91 35.59
C PRO A 444 8.98 -15.00 37.08
N GLU A 445 7.92 -14.33 37.51
CA GLU A 445 7.45 -14.29 38.89
C GLU A 445 6.11 -15.01 39.03
N PRO A 446 5.95 -15.97 39.96
CA PRO A 446 4.66 -16.57 40.23
C PRO A 446 3.66 -15.52 40.74
N ILE A 447 2.48 -15.49 40.15
CA ILE A 447 1.36 -14.64 40.56
C ILE A 447 0.07 -15.48 40.63
N LYS A 448 -0.98 -14.89 41.19
CA LYS A 448 -2.34 -15.44 41.14
C LYS A 448 -3.22 -14.53 40.31
N ILE A 449 -3.88 -15.12 39.31
CA ILE A 449 -4.95 -14.46 38.57
C ILE A 449 -6.23 -15.20 38.95
N GLN A 450 -7.02 -14.59 39.83
CA GLN A 450 -8.15 -15.24 40.49
C GLN A 450 -7.75 -16.56 41.18
N ALA A 451 -8.29 -17.69 40.73
CA ALA A 451 -8.00 -19.03 41.25
C ALA A 451 -6.83 -19.72 40.53
N TYR A 452 -6.33 -19.16 39.42
CA TYR A 452 -5.33 -19.78 38.57
C TYR A 452 -3.91 -19.50 39.06
N ASP A 453 -3.07 -20.52 39.00
CA ASP A 453 -1.62 -20.34 39.01
C ASP A 453 -1.20 -19.69 37.70
N ALA A 454 -0.35 -18.67 37.81
CA ALA A 454 0.11 -17.89 36.69
C ALA A 454 1.54 -17.41 36.93
N ILE A 455 2.20 -17.03 35.84
CA ILE A 455 3.48 -16.32 35.92
C ILE A 455 3.33 -14.95 35.28
N TYR A 456 3.94 -13.96 35.92
CA TYR A 456 4.19 -12.64 35.38
C TYR A 456 5.57 -12.61 34.73
N PHE A 457 5.69 -11.96 33.59
CA PHE A 457 6.98 -11.77 32.93
C PHE A 457 7.06 -10.39 32.27
N LYS A 458 8.30 -9.89 32.17
CA LYS A 458 8.62 -8.62 31.52
C LYS A 458 9.82 -8.82 30.60
N GLY A 459 9.71 -8.32 29.38
CA GLY A 459 10.77 -8.31 28.38
C GLY A 459 10.99 -6.92 27.83
N THR A 460 12.25 -6.53 27.65
CA THR A 460 12.62 -5.29 26.94
C THR A 460 13.44 -5.64 25.72
N GLY A 461 13.31 -4.89 24.64
CA GLY A 461 14.10 -5.07 23.43
C GLY A 461 13.87 -3.95 22.44
N THR A 462 14.22 -4.20 21.19
CA THR A 462 13.91 -3.30 20.07
C THR A 462 12.87 -3.95 19.17
N SER A 463 11.94 -3.15 18.64
CA SER A 463 11.00 -3.54 17.60
C SER A 463 10.98 -2.42 16.57
N GLU A 464 11.34 -2.71 15.32
CA GLU A 464 11.39 -1.72 14.23
C GLU A 464 12.20 -0.45 14.59
N GLY A 465 13.40 -0.65 15.16
CA GLY A 465 14.25 0.44 15.61
C GLY A 465 13.65 1.29 16.75
N THR A 466 12.61 0.81 17.42
CA THR A 466 11.94 1.50 18.53
C THR A 466 12.11 0.70 19.81
N LYS A 467 12.43 1.35 20.94
CA LYS A 467 12.51 0.65 22.23
C LYS A 467 11.14 0.17 22.65
N ALA A 468 11.00 -1.13 22.83
CA ALA A 468 9.74 -1.76 23.16
C ALA A 468 9.85 -2.53 24.48
N THR A 469 8.74 -2.59 25.20
CA THR A 469 8.59 -3.42 26.38
C THR A 469 7.32 -4.24 26.28
N ILE A 470 7.45 -5.50 26.69
CA ILE A 470 6.37 -6.46 26.81
C ILE A 470 6.17 -6.73 28.30
N ILE A 471 4.93 -6.59 28.77
CA ILE A 471 4.51 -6.95 30.12
C ILE A 471 3.37 -7.94 29.97
N GLY A 472 3.52 -9.15 30.50
CA GLY A 472 2.52 -10.19 30.30
C GLY A 472 2.36 -11.15 31.46
N ALA A 473 1.32 -11.98 31.34
CA ALA A 473 1.10 -13.12 32.20
C ALA A 473 0.67 -14.35 31.40
N ILE A 474 1.07 -15.53 31.88
CA ILE A 474 0.59 -16.82 31.38
C ILE A 474 -0.23 -17.47 32.49
N THR A 475 -1.48 -17.81 32.20
CA THR A 475 -2.32 -18.62 33.09
C THR A 475 -2.45 -20.03 32.53
N LEU A 476 -2.45 -21.03 33.41
CA LEU A 476 -2.74 -22.41 33.05
C LEU A 476 -3.92 -22.91 33.88
N SER A 477 -5.04 -23.21 33.22
CA SER A 477 -6.18 -23.90 33.82
C SER A 477 -6.24 -25.35 33.35
N SER A 478 -7.15 -26.14 33.92
CA SER A 478 -7.33 -27.54 33.53
C SER A 478 -7.85 -27.72 32.10
N SER A 479 -8.35 -26.67 31.46
CA SER A 479 -8.94 -26.72 30.13
C SER A 479 -8.20 -25.90 29.08
N GLN A 480 -7.47 -24.86 29.48
CA GLN A 480 -6.78 -23.97 28.56
C GLN A 480 -5.54 -23.33 29.19
N TYR A 481 -4.58 -22.97 28.35
CA TYR A 481 -3.59 -21.97 28.72
C TYR A 481 -3.97 -20.63 28.08
N THR A 482 -3.58 -19.52 28.72
CA THR A 482 -3.84 -18.18 28.19
C THR A 482 -2.63 -17.28 28.32
N PHE A 483 -2.24 -16.63 27.23
CA PHE A 483 -1.29 -15.53 27.23
C PHE A 483 -2.04 -14.21 27.29
N LEU A 484 -1.65 -13.35 28.23
CA LEU A 484 -2.13 -11.97 28.38
C LEU A 484 -0.93 -11.06 28.17
N ILE A 485 -0.95 -10.23 27.13
CA ILE A 485 0.24 -9.50 26.68
C ILE A 485 -0.12 -8.04 26.51
N PHE A 486 0.59 -7.17 27.23
CA PHE A 486 0.71 -5.76 26.91
C PHE A 486 2.03 -5.51 26.19
N ALA A 487 2.00 -4.72 25.11
CA ALA A 487 3.17 -4.35 24.35
C ALA A 487 3.09 -2.89 23.91
N GLY A 488 4.20 -2.14 24.05
CA GLY A 488 4.24 -0.72 23.70
C GLY A 488 5.64 -0.14 23.81
N LYS A 489 5.75 1.19 23.68
CA LYS A 489 7.01 1.92 23.89
C LYS A 489 7.55 1.69 25.30
N GLN A 490 8.86 1.52 25.41
CA GLN A 490 9.50 1.13 26.68
C GLN A 490 9.22 2.13 27.81
N ASP A 491 9.33 3.43 27.56
CA ASP A 491 9.10 4.49 28.55
C ASP A 491 7.66 4.46 29.11
N VAL A 492 6.67 4.42 28.22
CA VAL A 492 5.24 4.30 28.57
C VAL A 492 4.97 3.06 29.43
N MET A 493 5.53 1.93 29.00
CA MET A 493 5.33 0.64 29.64
C MET A 493 5.99 0.57 31.02
N GLU A 494 7.19 1.15 31.16
CA GLU A 494 7.93 1.20 32.43
C GLU A 494 7.28 2.16 33.42
N ASP A 495 6.83 3.33 32.98
CA ASP A 495 6.17 4.33 33.83
C ASP A 495 4.81 3.83 34.37
N ASN A 496 4.13 2.97 33.61
CA ASN A 496 2.83 2.41 33.99
C ASN A 496 2.90 0.92 34.39
N GLU A 497 4.08 0.35 34.67
CA GLU A 497 4.28 -1.10 34.93
C GLU A 497 3.35 -1.63 36.03
N ALA A 498 3.19 -0.87 37.12
CA ALA A 498 2.33 -1.24 38.24
C ALA A 498 0.85 -1.35 37.84
N TRP A 499 0.40 -0.48 36.93
CA TRP A 499 -0.95 -0.52 36.39
C TRP A 499 -1.15 -1.75 35.51
N PHE A 500 -0.22 -2.04 34.59
CA PHE A 500 -0.31 -3.23 33.73
C PHE A 500 -0.34 -4.52 34.55
N LYS A 501 0.54 -4.63 35.55
CA LYS A 501 0.56 -5.79 36.47
C LYS A 501 -0.77 -5.95 37.19
N LYS A 502 -1.40 -4.85 37.63
CA LYS A 502 -2.74 -4.88 38.24
C LYS A 502 -3.82 -5.28 37.24
N ALA A 503 -3.82 -4.72 36.04
CA ALA A 503 -4.80 -5.03 34.99
C ALA A 503 -4.80 -6.53 34.63
N LEU A 504 -3.62 -7.15 34.50
CA LEU A 504 -3.48 -8.60 34.28
C LEU A 504 -4.22 -9.45 35.33
N THR A 505 -4.22 -9.02 36.60
CA THR A 505 -4.91 -9.77 37.68
C THR A 505 -6.44 -9.69 37.63
N THR A 506 -6.99 -8.79 36.81
CA THR A 506 -8.45 -8.67 36.61
C THR A 506 -8.99 -9.68 35.61
N TYR A 507 -8.11 -10.37 34.86
CA TYR A 507 -8.51 -11.38 33.89
C TYR A 507 -9.36 -12.47 34.54
N SER A 508 -10.40 -12.88 33.81
CA SER A 508 -11.30 -13.95 34.21
C SER A 508 -11.77 -14.74 33.00
N GLU A 509 -11.88 -16.05 33.15
CA GLU A 509 -12.55 -16.93 32.21
C GLU A 509 -13.80 -17.56 32.85
N ARG A 510 -14.89 -17.71 32.09
CA ARG A 510 -16.01 -18.56 32.51
C ARG A 510 -15.75 -19.98 32.02
N LEU A 511 -15.31 -20.84 32.94
CA LEU A 511 -15.30 -22.28 32.74
C LEU A 511 -16.75 -22.77 32.66
N TRP A 512 -17.11 -23.46 31.56
CA TRP A 512 -18.40 -24.13 31.41
C TRP A 512 -18.32 -25.57 31.88
#